data_AF-A0A3N8KDJ8-F1
#
_entry.id   AF-A0A3N8KDJ8-F1
#
_cell.length_a   1.000
_cell.length_b   1.000
_cell.length_c   1.000
_cell.angle_alpha   90.00
_cell.angle_beta   90.00
_cell.angle_gamma   90.00
#
_symmetry.space_group_name_H-M   'P 1'
#
loop_
_entity.id
_entity.type
_entity.pdbx_description
1 polymer ?
#
loop_
_entity_poly.entity_id
_entity_poly.type
_entity_poly.pdbx_seq_one_letter_code
_entity_poly.pdbx_strand_id
1 'polypeptide(L)'
;MKFSIMLRVAAMVAVTASASAHAQTSRLQCFDEKGRPIASSPHCFELELPKDAQLQWSAWLSPVGTTADARIAVSGIVDDNRFVPTAIGPTSPDDPAKPDMLMFNTPLLPDLTIRPFGQEERASASRNRDGDAIAIACRPGRQPAGIVLARRDARWPRVAAGDVVLAGNGSAGFQWGMAAAGRDPGALYPLQRTVGTEAVHGRIDLATLPAGTENLDQNLVLVCPSEGGRLDLSDVHLAPRAAAAEGGRAAWVWQRSRWEDGGRDLLADAVRYKVSRLYVALPIADGQVTGADALRDFVARAHGAGIQVWAVEGDPDMVTEKGREQAVARLRAIGQYQRASTEPTRLGGVQYDIEPYQLPAYRTEPQAVMHAWGTTVAALGDAAALPLDTVLPFWLLDAPGGNEVLDRIGRAAQSLTVMAYRTDAAHVQRVAAPLLAWGATRNFPVSVALENGPMQDEWTQTYAPVPRGGAGTLWLVPEDGKMVAVRLDRATTLARGIGYVEKSRERIDADKVSFLGDPDRLLTVSASLQPVFRAWPNYAGIAFHGLLDR
;
A
#
# COMPACT_ATOMS: atom_id res chain seq x y z
N MET A 1 11.36 -16.92 22.69
CA MET A 1 10.52 -15.76 23.04
C MET A 1 9.94 -15.22 21.74
N LYS A 2 8.66 -15.52 21.47
CA LYS A 2 7.95 -15.11 20.25
C LYS A 2 7.67 -13.61 20.34
N PHE A 3 8.34 -12.80 19.52
CA PHE A 3 7.88 -11.45 19.23
C PHE A 3 6.88 -11.56 18.08
N SER A 4 5.67 -12.01 18.41
CA SER A 4 4.51 -11.42 17.78
C SER A 4 4.59 -9.96 18.17
N ILE A 5 4.72 -9.04 17.22
CA ILE A 5 4.31 -7.65 17.46
C ILE A 5 2.77 -7.67 17.52
N MET A 6 2.25 -8.34 18.56
CA MET A 6 1.06 -7.88 19.23
C MET A 6 1.54 -6.60 19.90
N LEU A 7 1.36 -5.48 19.18
CA LEU A 7 1.22 -4.20 19.83
C LEU A 7 0.18 -4.42 20.92
N ARG A 8 0.63 -4.48 22.18
CA ARG A 8 -0.22 -4.01 23.26
C ARG A 8 -0.42 -2.54 22.93
N VAL A 9 -1.49 -2.26 22.19
CA VAL A 9 -2.08 -0.94 22.06
C VAL A 9 -2.01 -0.35 23.46
N ALA A 10 -1.28 0.76 23.58
CA ALA A 10 -1.24 1.55 24.81
C ALA A 10 -2.69 1.63 25.29
N ALA A 11 -2.93 1.02 26.45
CA ALA A 11 -4.28 0.70 26.91
C ALA A 11 -5.14 1.94 26.73
N MET A 12 -6.28 1.77 26.05
CA MET A 12 -7.44 2.59 26.31
C MET A 12 -7.58 2.63 27.81
N VAL A 13 -7.32 3.78 28.41
CA VAL A 13 -7.32 3.91 29.86
C VAL A 13 -8.71 3.48 30.30
N ALA A 14 -8.78 2.41 31.09
CA ALA A 14 -9.99 2.04 31.79
C ALA A 14 -10.27 3.17 32.78
N VAL A 15 -11.08 4.14 32.35
CA VAL A 15 -11.58 5.18 33.24
C VAL A 15 -12.70 4.56 34.07
N THR A 16 -12.42 4.32 35.34
CA THR A 16 -13.45 3.91 36.30
C THR A 16 -14.36 5.11 36.61
N ALA A 17 -15.64 4.99 36.28
CA ALA A 17 -16.65 5.95 36.70
C ALA A 17 -16.83 5.90 38.22
N SER A 18 -16.64 7.03 38.91
CA SER A 18 -17.06 7.22 40.30
C SER A 18 -18.42 7.92 40.29
N ALA A 19 -19.47 7.21 40.67
CA ALA A 19 -20.80 7.79 40.85
C ALA A 19 -21.01 8.17 42.32
N SER A 20 -21.28 9.45 42.60
CA SER A 20 -21.88 9.83 43.88
C SER A 20 -23.38 9.52 43.81
N ALA A 21 -23.95 8.99 44.90
CA ALA A 21 -25.33 8.48 44.93
C ALA A 21 -26.41 9.53 44.59
N HIS A 22 -26.06 10.83 44.54
CA HIS A 22 -26.99 11.95 44.32
C HIS A 22 -26.76 12.75 43.03
N ALA A 23 -25.76 12.43 42.20
CA ALA A 23 -25.53 13.14 40.93
C ALA A 23 -26.36 12.54 39.78
N GLN A 24 -26.88 13.35 38.84
CA GLN A 24 -27.57 12.86 37.63
C GLN A 24 -26.59 12.42 36.52
N THR A 25 -25.28 12.66 36.72
CA THR A 25 -24.20 12.40 35.77
C THR A 25 -23.02 11.70 36.46
N SER A 26 -22.21 10.96 35.70
CA SER A 26 -20.92 10.39 36.10
C SER A 26 -19.79 11.13 35.39
N ARG A 27 -18.63 11.31 36.04
CA ARG A 27 -17.46 12.02 35.46
C ARG A 27 -16.40 11.00 35.06
N LEU A 28 -15.94 11.04 33.80
CA LEU A 28 -14.72 10.35 33.38
C LEU A 28 -13.52 11.18 33.88
N GLN A 29 -12.61 10.55 34.63
CA GLN A 29 -11.41 11.18 35.21
C GLN A 29 -10.20 10.26 35.07
N CYS A 30 -9.02 10.80 34.79
CA CYS A 30 -7.81 9.96 34.66
C CYS A 30 -7.19 9.69 36.02
N PHE A 31 -6.56 8.53 36.14
CA PHE A 31 -5.86 8.11 37.34
C PHE A 31 -4.41 7.75 37.03
N ASP A 32 -3.50 7.98 37.97
CA ASP A 32 -2.12 7.51 37.90
C ASP A 32 -2.04 5.98 38.12
N GLU A 33 -0.86 5.39 37.96
CA GLU A 33 -0.62 3.96 38.20
C GLU A 33 -0.97 3.51 39.63
N LYS A 34 -1.15 4.46 40.57
CA LYS A 34 -1.51 4.24 41.97
C LYS A 34 -2.98 4.54 42.25
N GLY A 35 -3.80 4.75 41.21
CA GLY A 35 -5.23 5.00 41.32
C GLY A 35 -5.60 6.39 41.84
N ARG A 36 -4.70 7.37 41.76
CA ARG A 36 -4.96 8.76 42.20
C ARG A 36 -5.41 9.63 41.03
N PRO A 37 -6.44 10.49 41.20
CA PRO A 37 -6.87 11.40 40.15
C PRO A 37 -5.73 12.28 39.66
N ILE A 38 -5.55 12.38 38.34
CA ILE A 38 -4.58 13.28 37.70
C ILE A 38 -5.33 14.55 37.29
N ALA A 39 -5.01 15.68 37.93
CA ALA A 39 -5.67 16.95 37.66
C ALA A 39 -5.13 17.70 36.42
N SER A 40 -3.91 17.38 35.96
CA SER A 40 -3.28 18.07 34.83
C SER A 40 -2.30 17.15 34.11
N SER A 41 -2.78 16.48 33.06
CA SER A 41 -1.94 15.80 32.08
C SER A 41 -2.45 16.17 30.69
N PRO A 42 -1.58 16.44 29.70
CA PRO A 42 -1.99 16.75 28.32
C PRO A 42 -2.74 15.59 27.63
N HIS A 43 -2.83 14.43 28.28
CA HIS A 43 -3.60 13.28 27.81
C HIS A 43 -4.84 13.00 28.67
N CYS A 44 -5.10 13.85 29.65
CA CYS A 44 -6.28 13.73 30.49
C CYS A 44 -7.35 14.73 30.08
N PHE A 45 -8.59 14.23 29.98
CA PHE A 45 -9.77 15.03 29.74
C PHE A 45 -10.86 14.56 30.69
N GLU A 46 -11.80 15.45 30.99
CA GLU A 46 -12.96 15.11 31.79
C GLU A 46 -14.25 15.26 30.96
N LEU A 47 -15.15 14.30 31.16
CA LEU A 47 -16.42 14.28 30.44
C LEU A 47 -17.53 13.80 31.37
N GLU A 48 -18.60 14.57 31.42
CA GLU A 48 -19.83 14.17 32.08
C GLU A 48 -20.63 13.24 31.18
N LEU A 49 -21.00 12.08 31.73
CA LEU A 49 -21.83 11.07 31.09
C LEU A 49 -23.14 10.91 31.87
N PRO A 50 -24.27 10.65 31.19
CA PRO A 50 -25.48 10.17 31.86
C PRO A 50 -25.22 8.89 32.67
N LYS A 51 -25.94 8.72 33.78
CA LYS A 51 -25.75 7.63 34.75
C LYS A 51 -25.78 6.21 34.17
N ASP A 52 -26.46 6.03 33.05
CA ASP A 52 -26.71 4.76 32.39
C ASP A 52 -25.86 4.53 31.12
N ALA A 53 -24.94 5.45 30.81
CA ALA A 53 -23.99 5.32 29.71
C ALA A 53 -22.64 4.83 30.22
N GLN A 54 -22.08 3.80 29.58
CA GLN A 54 -20.75 3.27 29.90
C GLN A 54 -19.76 3.55 28.78
N LEU A 55 -18.54 3.96 29.15
CA LEU A 55 -17.42 4.11 28.22
C LEU A 55 -16.94 2.73 27.76
N GLN A 56 -17.05 2.46 26.46
CA GLN A 56 -16.43 1.28 25.85
C GLN A 56 -14.95 1.54 25.57
N TRP A 57 -14.66 2.71 25.00
CA TRP A 57 -13.30 3.13 24.71
C TRP A 57 -13.17 4.63 24.39
N SER A 58 -11.95 5.16 24.48
CA SER A 58 -11.60 6.52 24.05
C SER A 58 -10.26 6.61 23.31
N ALA A 59 -10.13 7.59 22.41
CA ALA A 59 -8.89 7.83 21.66
C ALA A 59 -8.71 9.31 21.31
N TRP A 60 -7.47 9.80 21.37
CA TRP A 60 -7.10 11.14 20.89
C TRP A 60 -6.94 11.16 19.37
N LEU A 61 -7.35 12.26 18.75
CA LEU A 61 -7.42 12.47 17.31
C LEU A 61 -6.98 13.88 16.92
N SER A 62 -6.49 14.00 15.68
CA SER A 62 -6.29 15.29 15.03
C SER A 62 -7.65 15.97 14.79
N PRO A 63 -7.75 17.30 14.98
CA PRO A 63 -8.95 18.05 14.60
C PRO A 63 -9.08 18.22 13.07
N VAL A 64 -8.03 17.87 12.30
CA VAL A 64 -8.01 18.03 10.84
C VAL A 64 -9.01 17.06 10.21
N GLY A 65 -9.92 17.58 9.39
CA GLY A 65 -10.94 16.79 8.69
C GLY A 65 -12.12 16.35 9.56
N THR A 66 -12.15 16.68 10.85
CA THR A 66 -13.30 16.40 11.74
C THR A 66 -14.29 17.55 11.72
N THR A 67 -15.01 17.72 10.61
CA THR A 67 -16.11 18.69 10.50
C THR A 67 -17.42 18.11 11.03
N ALA A 68 -18.44 18.96 11.24
CA ALA A 68 -19.77 18.50 11.69
C ALA A 68 -20.44 17.53 10.73
N ASP A 69 -20.06 17.56 9.44
CA ASP A 69 -20.62 16.70 8.39
C ASP A 69 -19.70 15.50 8.04
N ALA A 70 -18.49 15.47 8.61
CA ALA A 70 -17.52 14.41 8.32
C ALA A 70 -18.04 13.05 8.79
N ARG A 71 -17.86 12.01 7.99
CA ARG A 71 -18.02 10.63 8.46
C ARG A 71 -16.77 10.21 9.21
N ILE A 72 -16.90 9.30 10.17
CA ILE A 72 -15.76 8.73 10.91
C ILE A 72 -15.68 7.24 10.63
N ALA A 73 -14.49 6.74 10.30
CA ALA A 73 -14.23 5.31 10.29
C ALA A 73 -13.38 4.93 11.51
N VAL A 74 -13.71 3.78 12.09
CA VAL A 74 -12.95 3.15 13.16
C VAL A 74 -12.60 1.75 12.71
N SER A 75 -11.32 1.45 12.55
CA SER A 75 -10.84 0.10 12.26
C SER A 75 -10.28 -0.54 13.52
N GLY A 76 -10.38 -1.87 13.61
CA GLY A 76 -9.97 -2.62 14.78
C GLY A 76 -10.13 -4.12 14.63
N ILE A 77 -9.66 -4.85 15.62
CA ILE A 77 -9.83 -6.31 15.71
C ILE A 77 -10.91 -6.64 16.73
N VAL A 78 -11.39 -7.88 16.70
CA VAL A 78 -12.24 -8.42 17.77
C VAL A 78 -11.38 -9.36 18.60
N ASP A 79 -11.17 -9.00 19.87
CA ASP A 79 -10.42 -9.78 20.86
C ASP A 79 -11.35 -10.08 22.04
N ASP A 80 -11.47 -11.36 22.43
CA ASP A 80 -12.41 -11.84 23.45
C ASP A 80 -13.85 -11.25 23.32
N ASN A 81 -14.42 -11.30 22.11
CA ASN A 81 -15.72 -10.73 21.74
C ASN A 81 -15.85 -9.21 21.94
N ARG A 82 -14.74 -8.48 22.13
CA ARG A 82 -14.72 -7.03 22.25
C ARG A 82 -14.01 -6.41 21.05
N PHE A 83 -14.60 -5.37 20.50
CA PHE A 83 -13.95 -4.59 19.45
C PHE A 83 -12.86 -3.71 20.07
N VAL A 84 -11.62 -3.89 19.62
CA VAL A 84 -10.45 -3.14 20.03
C VAL A 84 -10.00 -2.29 18.83
N PRO A 85 -10.25 -0.97 18.84
CA PRO A 85 -9.90 -0.14 17.71
C PRO A 85 -8.39 0.09 17.62
N THR A 86 -7.88 -0.07 16.42
CA THR A 86 -6.46 0.10 16.04
C THR A 86 -6.25 1.40 15.27
N ALA A 87 -7.27 1.92 14.59
CA ALA A 87 -7.24 3.18 13.88
C ALA A 87 -8.60 3.90 13.93
N ILE A 88 -8.57 5.21 13.88
CA ILE A 88 -9.75 6.06 13.80
C ILE A 88 -9.39 7.34 13.05
N GLY A 89 -10.29 7.81 12.20
CA GLY A 89 -10.11 9.05 11.47
C GLY A 89 -11.34 9.47 10.68
N PRO A 90 -11.37 10.72 10.21
CA PRO A 90 -12.40 11.15 9.28
C PRO A 90 -12.27 10.39 7.97
N THR A 91 -13.41 10.04 7.39
CA THR A 91 -13.52 9.56 6.01
C THR A 91 -14.25 10.62 5.20
N SER A 92 -13.67 11.01 4.07
CA SER A 92 -14.36 11.88 3.13
C SER A 92 -15.22 11.00 2.20
N PRO A 93 -16.55 11.14 2.19
CA PRO A 93 -17.36 10.58 1.11
C PRO A 93 -17.12 11.28 -0.24
N ASP A 94 -16.49 12.46 -0.23
CA ASP A 94 -16.45 13.40 -1.36
C ASP A 94 -15.05 13.63 -1.94
N ASP A 95 -14.02 12.89 -1.51
CA ASP A 95 -12.78 12.89 -2.28
C ASP A 95 -13.07 12.12 -3.58
N PRO A 96 -12.98 12.77 -4.76
CA PRO A 96 -13.16 12.06 -6.01
C PRO A 96 -12.14 10.93 -6.04
N ALA A 97 -12.63 9.68 -6.17
CA ALA A 97 -11.78 8.51 -6.22
C ALA A 97 -10.67 8.77 -7.24
N LYS A 98 -9.43 8.77 -6.77
CA LYS A 98 -8.26 8.92 -7.63
C LYS A 98 -8.37 7.83 -8.70
N PRO A 99 -8.36 8.16 -10.01
CA PRO A 99 -8.56 7.15 -11.03
C PRO A 99 -7.50 6.05 -10.92
N ASP A 100 -7.96 4.80 -10.94
CA ASP A 100 -7.12 3.62 -10.68
C ASP A 100 -6.12 3.39 -11.82
N MET A 101 -5.11 2.56 -11.61
CA MET A 101 -4.25 2.16 -12.73
C MET A 101 -4.92 1.07 -13.59
N LEU A 102 -4.77 1.15 -14.92
CA LEU A 102 -5.03 0.07 -15.85
C LEU A 102 -4.06 -1.08 -15.58
N MET A 103 -4.60 -2.28 -15.49
CA MET A 103 -3.86 -3.46 -15.06
C MET A 103 -3.28 -4.21 -16.25
N PHE A 104 -2.11 -4.81 -16.04
CA PHE A 104 -1.53 -5.70 -17.02
C PHE A 104 -2.30 -7.02 -16.99
N ASN A 105 -2.40 -7.68 -18.15
CA ASN A 105 -3.07 -8.97 -18.34
C ASN A 105 -4.53 -8.99 -17.86
N THR A 106 -5.20 -7.83 -17.81
CA THR A 106 -6.62 -7.71 -17.48
C THR A 106 -7.38 -7.25 -18.73
N PRO A 107 -8.47 -7.94 -19.13
CA PRO A 107 -9.30 -7.50 -20.24
C PRO A 107 -9.88 -6.10 -19.97
N LEU A 108 -9.69 -5.19 -20.92
CA LEU A 108 -10.22 -3.82 -20.85
C LEU A 108 -11.59 -3.70 -21.49
N LEU A 109 -11.94 -4.61 -22.41
CA LEU A 109 -13.19 -4.51 -23.17
C LEU A 109 -14.39 -4.23 -22.28
N PRO A 110 -14.69 -4.96 -21.19
CA PRO A 110 -15.89 -4.73 -20.37
C PRO A 110 -16.06 -3.29 -19.87
N ASP A 111 -14.95 -2.60 -19.56
CA ASP A 111 -14.95 -1.29 -18.90
C ASP A 111 -14.87 -0.11 -19.88
N LEU A 112 -14.61 -0.34 -21.16
CA LEU A 112 -14.40 0.74 -22.13
C LEU A 112 -15.73 1.46 -22.47
N THR A 113 -15.76 2.78 -22.45
CA THR A 113 -16.87 3.53 -23.03
C THR A 113 -16.74 3.55 -24.56
N ILE A 114 -17.84 3.23 -25.26
CA ILE A 114 -17.91 3.20 -26.73
C ILE A 114 -18.51 4.52 -27.21
N ARG A 115 -17.79 5.24 -28.06
CA ARG A 115 -18.29 6.48 -28.69
C ARG A 115 -17.98 6.50 -30.18
N PRO A 116 -18.99 6.35 -31.05
CA PRO A 116 -18.81 6.58 -32.49
C PRO A 116 -18.44 8.03 -32.79
N PHE A 117 -17.72 8.24 -33.89
CA PHE A 117 -17.44 9.57 -34.44
C PHE A 117 -17.51 9.55 -35.97
N GLY A 118 -17.65 10.74 -36.57
CA GLY A 118 -17.65 10.96 -38.01
C GLY A 118 -18.93 11.66 -38.50
N GLN A 119 -18.80 12.53 -39.50
CA GLN A 119 -19.89 13.38 -39.98
C GLN A 119 -20.98 12.60 -40.73
N GLU A 120 -20.60 11.50 -41.40
CA GLU A 120 -21.51 10.66 -42.19
C GLU A 120 -22.29 9.63 -41.35
N GLU A 121 -22.05 9.59 -40.02
CA GLU A 121 -22.66 8.63 -39.09
C GLU A 121 -22.59 7.17 -39.57
N ARG A 122 -21.47 6.82 -40.20
CA ARG A 122 -21.28 5.52 -40.86
C ARG A 122 -20.69 4.44 -39.95
N ALA A 123 -20.27 4.79 -38.74
CA ALA A 123 -19.69 3.87 -37.75
C ALA A 123 -20.70 3.58 -36.63
N SER A 124 -20.86 2.31 -36.27
CA SER A 124 -21.60 1.89 -35.09
C SER A 124 -20.85 0.78 -34.38
N ALA A 125 -21.08 0.65 -33.07
CA ALA A 125 -20.51 -0.42 -32.27
C ALA A 125 -21.46 -0.84 -31.16
N SER A 126 -21.46 -2.13 -30.85
CA SER A 126 -22.29 -2.72 -29.80
C SER A 126 -21.53 -3.82 -29.08
N ARG A 127 -21.79 -3.96 -27.79
CA ARG A 127 -21.30 -5.09 -27.00
C ARG A 127 -22.16 -6.33 -27.22
N ASN A 128 -21.55 -7.50 -27.07
CA ASN A 128 -22.33 -8.72 -26.83
C ASN A 128 -22.95 -8.68 -25.41
N ARG A 129 -23.72 -9.73 -25.07
CA ARG A 129 -24.44 -9.80 -23.78
C ARG A 129 -23.49 -9.85 -22.57
N ASP A 130 -22.34 -10.51 -22.72
CA ASP A 130 -21.38 -10.71 -21.64
C ASP A 130 -20.41 -9.52 -21.48
N GLY A 131 -20.40 -8.60 -22.45
CA GLY A 131 -19.61 -7.37 -22.42
C GLY A 131 -18.14 -7.55 -22.81
N ASP A 132 -17.70 -8.78 -23.05
CA ASP A 132 -16.32 -9.17 -23.36
C ASP A 132 -15.96 -9.06 -24.85
N ALA A 133 -16.92 -8.78 -25.73
CA ALA A 133 -16.69 -8.51 -27.15
C ALA A 133 -17.38 -7.23 -27.63
N ILE A 134 -16.76 -6.53 -28.58
CA ILE A 134 -17.32 -5.34 -29.24
C ILE A 134 -17.40 -5.58 -30.74
N ALA A 135 -18.63 -5.63 -31.27
CA ALA A 135 -18.90 -5.70 -32.70
C ALA A 135 -18.95 -4.29 -33.28
N ILE A 136 -18.13 -4.01 -34.29
CA ILE A 136 -18.04 -2.73 -35.00
C ILE A 136 -18.51 -2.91 -36.44
N ALA A 137 -19.38 -2.02 -36.90
CA ALA A 137 -19.86 -1.98 -38.27
C ALA A 137 -19.64 -0.60 -38.90
N CYS A 138 -19.08 -0.59 -40.10
CA CYS A 138 -18.80 0.60 -40.88
C CYS A 138 -19.51 0.50 -42.24
N ARG A 139 -20.36 1.47 -42.55
CA ARG A 139 -20.90 1.66 -43.91
C ARG A 139 -19.84 2.35 -44.80
N PRO A 140 -19.89 2.14 -46.14
CA PRO A 140 -19.02 2.87 -47.06
C PRO A 140 -19.18 4.39 -46.92
N GLY A 141 -18.08 5.14 -47.10
CA GLY A 141 -18.10 6.58 -46.96
C GLY A 141 -16.75 7.23 -47.25
N ARG A 142 -16.74 8.56 -47.41
CA ARG A 142 -15.54 9.31 -47.81
C ARG A 142 -14.94 10.13 -46.68
N GLN A 143 -15.75 10.50 -45.68
CA GLN A 143 -15.27 11.24 -44.52
C GLN A 143 -14.70 10.30 -43.43
N PRO A 144 -13.75 10.78 -42.60
CA PRO A 144 -13.28 10.06 -41.44
C PRO A 144 -14.43 9.70 -40.49
N ALA A 145 -14.48 8.43 -40.09
CA ALA A 145 -15.44 7.92 -39.13
C ALA A 145 -14.84 6.72 -38.40
N GLY A 146 -15.35 6.39 -37.22
CA GLY A 146 -14.82 5.31 -36.42
C GLY A 146 -15.39 5.24 -35.02
N ILE A 147 -14.69 4.51 -34.15
CA ILE A 147 -15.06 4.25 -32.76
C ILE A 147 -13.94 4.70 -31.85
N VAL A 148 -14.28 5.50 -30.84
CA VAL A 148 -13.42 5.81 -29.70
C VAL A 148 -13.78 4.86 -28.57
N LEU A 149 -12.79 4.13 -28.06
CA LEU A 149 -12.85 3.29 -26.88
C LEU A 149 -12.04 3.95 -25.76
N ALA A 150 -12.70 4.33 -24.67
CA ALA A 150 -12.10 5.15 -23.62
C ALA A 150 -12.39 4.63 -22.22
N ARG A 151 -11.40 4.68 -21.32
CA ARG A 151 -11.59 4.45 -19.88
C ARG A 151 -11.25 5.75 -19.15
N ARG A 152 -12.24 6.39 -18.53
CA ARG A 152 -12.10 7.75 -17.95
C ARG A 152 -11.85 7.76 -16.44
N ASP A 153 -12.13 6.64 -15.79
CA ASP A 153 -11.97 6.42 -14.36
C ASP A 153 -10.62 5.76 -14.03
N ALA A 154 -9.70 5.69 -14.99
CA ALA A 154 -8.41 5.06 -14.78
C ALA A 154 -7.27 5.61 -15.64
N ARG A 155 -6.09 5.13 -15.30
CA ARG A 155 -4.80 5.69 -15.63
C ARG A 155 -3.89 4.61 -16.18
N TRP A 156 -3.24 4.87 -17.30
CA TRP A 156 -2.19 4.03 -17.86
C TRP A 156 -1.02 3.86 -16.86
N PRO A 157 -0.37 2.69 -16.85
CA PRO A 157 0.76 2.43 -15.96
C PRO A 157 1.95 3.34 -16.32
N ARG A 158 2.31 4.25 -15.40
CA ARG A 158 3.36 5.24 -15.61
C ARG A 158 4.74 4.60 -15.66
N VAL A 159 5.55 5.01 -16.65
CA VAL A 159 6.96 4.59 -16.83
C VAL A 159 7.12 3.06 -17.01
N ALA A 160 6.02 2.33 -17.20
CA ALA A 160 6.04 0.90 -17.42
C ALA A 160 6.24 0.59 -18.91
N ALA A 161 7.13 -0.34 -19.21
CA ALA A 161 7.27 -0.92 -20.54
C ALA A 161 6.16 -1.94 -20.78
N GLY A 162 5.44 -1.79 -21.88
CA GLY A 162 4.35 -2.68 -22.22
C GLY A 162 3.74 -2.36 -23.56
N ASP A 163 2.72 -3.14 -23.91
CA ASP A 163 2.00 -3.02 -25.16
C ASP A 163 0.49 -2.94 -24.90
N VAL A 164 -0.22 -2.09 -25.64
CA VAL A 164 -1.65 -2.29 -25.89
C VAL A 164 -1.77 -3.40 -26.90
N VAL A 165 -2.39 -4.50 -26.49
CA VAL A 165 -2.72 -5.62 -27.37
C VAL A 165 -4.18 -5.52 -27.76
N LEU A 166 -4.45 -5.66 -29.04
CA LEU A 166 -5.79 -5.76 -29.60
C LEU A 166 -5.88 -7.06 -30.40
N ALA A 167 -6.95 -7.83 -30.16
CA ALA A 167 -7.30 -8.98 -30.96
C ALA A 167 -8.79 -8.98 -31.36
N GLY A 168 -9.07 -9.54 -32.53
CA GLY A 168 -10.41 -9.66 -33.06
C GLY A 168 -10.41 -10.27 -34.46
N ASN A 169 -11.58 -10.33 -35.08
CA ASN A 169 -11.77 -10.87 -36.43
C ASN A 169 -12.58 -9.90 -37.28
N GLY A 170 -12.23 -9.71 -38.55
CA GLY A 170 -12.94 -8.73 -39.37
C GLY A 170 -12.40 -8.47 -40.76
N SER A 171 -13.01 -7.48 -41.40
CA SER A 171 -12.62 -6.97 -42.71
C SER A 171 -11.24 -6.29 -42.64
N ALA A 172 -10.48 -6.36 -43.73
CA ALA A 172 -9.25 -5.60 -43.88
C ALA A 172 -9.50 -4.09 -43.93
N GLY A 173 -8.45 -3.29 -43.70
CA GLY A 173 -8.46 -1.85 -43.95
C GLY A 173 -8.96 -0.98 -42.79
N PHE A 174 -9.44 -1.57 -41.70
CA PHE A 174 -9.54 -0.84 -40.43
C PHE A 174 -8.17 -0.33 -40.02
N GLN A 175 -8.11 0.91 -39.55
CA GLN A 175 -6.93 1.46 -38.91
C GLN A 175 -7.19 1.62 -37.42
N TRP A 176 -6.17 1.52 -36.58
CA TRP A 176 -6.32 1.74 -35.16
C TRP A 176 -5.06 2.33 -34.54
N GLY A 177 -5.19 2.96 -33.39
CA GLY A 177 -4.10 3.67 -32.74
C GLY A 177 -4.53 4.27 -31.41
N MET A 178 -3.61 4.97 -30.76
CA MET A 178 -3.94 5.81 -29.61
C MET A 178 -4.20 7.26 -30.07
N ALA A 179 -5.11 7.94 -29.40
CA ALA A 179 -5.34 9.37 -29.56
C ALA A 179 -5.59 10.03 -28.19
N ALA A 180 -4.94 11.16 -27.94
CA ALA A 180 -5.19 11.95 -26.74
C ALA A 180 -6.64 12.49 -26.72
N ALA A 181 -7.29 12.52 -25.56
CA ALA A 181 -8.64 13.06 -25.44
C ALA A 181 -8.65 14.55 -25.77
N GLY A 182 -9.77 15.00 -26.32
CA GLY A 182 -9.93 16.38 -26.80
C GLY A 182 -9.14 16.70 -28.07
N ARG A 183 -8.35 15.76 -28.62
CA ARG A 183 -7.71 15.88 -29.94
C ARG A 183 -8.52 15.17 -31.01
N ASP A 184 -8.17 15.43 -32.27
CA ASP A 184 -8.75 14.76 -33.43
C ASP A 184 -8.55 13.24 -33.32
N PRO A 185 -9.61 12.42 -33.23
CA PRO A 185 -9.49 10.97 -33.19
C PRO A 185 -8.85 10.37 -34.45
N GLY A 186 -8.78 11.10 -35.57
CA GLY A 186 -8.06 10.70 -36.77
C GLY A 186 -6.54 10.83 -36.68
N ALA A 187 -6.01 11.59 -35.71
CA ALA A 187 -4.58 11.78 -35.48
C ALA A 187 -3.98 10.61 -34.67
N LEU A 188 -4.14 9.39 -35.19
CA LEU A 188 -3.71 8.15 -34.55
C LEU A 188 -2.20 8.06 -34.43
N TYR A 189 -1.74 7.57 -33.27
CA TYR A 189 -0.32 7.33 -33.06
C TYR A 189 -0.03 6.21 -32.04
N PRO A 190 0.84 5.25 -32.36
CA PRO A 190 1.23 4.87 -33.72
C PRO A 190 0.00 4.34 -34.50
N LEU A 191 -0.03 4.62 -35.80
CA LEU A 191 -1.06 4.12 -36.71
C LEU A 191 -0.78 2.65 -37.05
N GLN A 192 -1.72 1.77 -36.72
CA GLN A 192 -1.74 0.37 -37.10
C GLN A 192 -2.82 0.15 -38.16
N ARG A 193 -2.62 -0.84 -39.04
CA ARG A 193 -3.61 -1.23 -40.05
C ARG A 193 -3.90 -2.72 -39.92
N THR A 194 -5.17 -3.09 -39.97
CA THR A 194 -5.59 -4.48 -40.07
C THR A 194 -5.18 -5.03 -41.44
N VAL A 195 -4.53 -6.19 -41.44
CA VAL A 195 -4.01 -6.85 -42.64
C VAL A 195 -4.82 -8.12 -42.86
N GLY A 196 -5.33 -8.31 -44.08
CA GLY A 196 -6.10 -9.50 -44.45
C GLY A 196 -7.53 -9.53 -43.89
N THR A 197 -8.26 -10.57 -44.28
CA THR A 197 -9.65 -10.82 -43.87
C THR A 197 -9.67 -12.14 -43.12
N GLU A 198 -9.47 -12.13 -41.80
CA GLU A 198 -9.67 -13.29 -40.92
C GLU A 198 -9.38 -12.89 -39.47
N ALA A 199 -8.10 -12.80 -39.09
CA ALA A 199 -7.66 -12.49 -37.73
C ALA A 199 -6.89 -11.17 -37.67
N VAL A 200 -7.28 -10.30 -36.74
CA VAL A 200 -6.61 -9.05 -36.42
C VAL A 200 -5.86 -9.25 -35.11
N HIS A 201 -4.54 -9.11 -35.16
CA HIS A 201 -3.70 -9.02 -33.97
C HIS A 201 -2.79 -7.82 -34.12
N GLY A 202 -2.77 -6.97 -33.10
CA GLY A 202 -2.04 -5.73 -33.15
C GLY A 202 -1.46 -5.36 -31.80
N ARG A 203 -0.30 -4.68 -31.83
CA ARG A 203 0.41 -4.21 -30.65
C ARG A 203 0.85 -2.76 -30.81
N ILE A 204 0.66 -1.97 -29.77
CA ILE A 204 1.18 -0.61 -29.66
C ILE A 204 2.07 -0.51 -28.43
N ASP A 205 3.34 -0.20 -28.64
CA ASP A 205 4.30 0.01 -27.57
C ASP A 205 3.99 1.29 -26.79
N LEU A 206 3.79 1.16 -25.48
CA LEU A 206 3.53 2.28 -24.58
C LEU A 206 4.67 3.31 -24.56
N ALA A 207 5.92 2.87 -24.79
CA ALA A 207 7.07 3.76 -24.83
C ALA A 207 7.09 4.64 -26.08
N THR A 208 6.34 4.28 -27.13
CA THR A 208 6.25 5.12 -28.33
C THR A 208 5.35 6.32 -28.13
N LEU A 209 4.45 6.30 -27.14
CA LEU A 209 3.42 7.34 -26.93
C LEU A 209 4.06 8.72 -26.67
N PRO A 210 3.46 9.84 -27.15
CA PRO A 210 4.11 11.15 -27.13
C PRO A 210 4.42 11.63 -25.71
N ALA A 211 5.59 12.24 -25.50
CA ALA A 211 5.95 12.82 -24.20
C ALA A 211 4.91 13.87 -23.73
N GLY A 212 4.61 13.90 -22.43
CA GLY A 212 3.54 14.75 -21.87
C GLY A 212 2.15 14.10 -21.84
N THR A 213 1.98 12.89 -22.38
CA THR A 213 0.78 12.07 -22.19
C THR A 213 0.74 11.32 -20.86
N GLU A 214 1.74 11.52 -20.01
CA GLU A 214 1.87 10.91 -18.67
C GLU A 214 0.72 11.26 -17.73
N ASN A 215 -0.05 12.29 -18.07
CA ASN A 215 -1.30 12.71 -17.44
C ASN A 215 -2.50 12.51 -18.39
N LEU A 216 -2.61 11.32 -18.98
CA LEU A 216 -3.80 10.47 -18.96
C LEU A 216 -5.12 11.06 -19.42
N ASP A 217 -5.34 10.85 -20.72
CA ASP A 217 -6.65 10.81 -21.34
C ASP A 217 -6.50 10.08 -22.70
N GLN A 218 -5.79 8.95 -22.74
CA GLN A 218 -5.53 8.22 -24.00
C GLN A 218 -6.73 7.35 -24.36
N ASN A 219 -7.23 7.54 -25.57
CA ASN A 219 -8.28 6.72 -26.14
C ASN A 219 -7.69 5.73 -27.14
N LEU A 220 -8.18 4.50 -27.10
CA LEU A 220 -7.99 3.57 -28.21
C LEU A 220 -9.00 3.94 -29.30
N VAL A 221 -8.54 4.19 -30.51
CA VAL A 221 -9.41 4.63 -31.60
C VAL A 221 -9.27 3.67 -32.77
N LEU A 222 -10.42 3.28 -33.33
CA LEU A 222 -10.54 2.52 -34.57
C LEU A 222 -11.16 3.39 -35.65
N VAL A 223 -10.54 3.48 -36.81
CA VAL A 223 -10.99 4.24 -37.98
C VAL A 223 -11.51 3.27 -39.03
N CYS A 224 -12.72 3.55 -39.53
CA CYS A 224 -13.42 2.76 -40.52
C CYS A 224 -12.75 2.84 -41.92
N PRO A 225 -12.61 1.72 -42.65
CA PRO A 225 -12.23 1.74 -44.06
C PRO A 225 -13.25 2.51 -44.93
N SER A 226 -12.80 3.11 -46.03
CA SER A 226 -13.67 3.85 -46.99
C SER A 226 -14.72 2.95 -47.62
N GLU A 227 -14.37 1.70 -47.92
CA GLU A 227 -15.23 0.70 -48.55
C GLU A 227 -16.29 0.13 -47.58
N GLY A 228 -16.23 0.47 -46.30
CA GLY A 228 -17.01 -0.18 -45.25
C GLY A 228 -16.42 -1.52 -44.81
N GLY A 229 -16.98 -2.11 -43.75
CA GLY A 229 -16.47 -3.35 -43.17
C GLY A 229 -17.06 -3.65 -41.80
N ARG A 230 -16.74 -4.84 -41.28
CA ARG A 230 -17.09 -5.26 -39.91
C ARG A 230 -15.84 -5.73 -39.18
N LEU A 231 -15.77 -5.46 -37.88
CA LEU A 231 -14.69 -5.90 -37.00
C LEU A 231 -15.27 -6.27 -35.64
N ASP A 232 -15.09 -7.53 -35.25
CA ASP A 232 -15.47 -8.03 -33.94
C ASP A 232 -14.21 -8.10 -33.07
N LEU A 233 -14.10 -7.19 -32.10
CA LEU A 233 -13.01 -7.18 -31.12
C LEU A 233 -13.32 -8.19 -30.03
N SER A 234 -12.39 -9.10 -29.79
CA SER A 234 -12.48 -10.15 -28.77
C SER A 234 -11.56 -9.93 -27.58
N ASP A 235 -10.52 -9.09 -27.73
CA ASP A 235 -9.61 -8.79 -26.64
C ASP A 235 -8.94 -7.42 -26.84
N VAL A 236 -8.85 -6.68 -25.74
CA VAL A 236 -8.02 -5.49 -25.60
C VAL A 236 -7.45 -5.55 -24.20
N HIS A 237 -6.13 -5.65 -24.07
CA HIS A 237 -5.46 -5.66 -22.76
C HIS A 237 -4.09 -4.99 -22.83
N LEU A 238 -3.54 -4.70 -21.66
CA LEU A 238 -2.15 -4.31 -21.52
C LEU A 238 -1.29 -5.55 -21.33
N ALA A 239 -0.29 -5.77 -22.17
CA ALA A 239 0.71 -6.82 -21.96
C ALA A 239 2.01 -6.21 -21.43
N PRO A 240 2.59 -6.73 -20.33
CA PRO A 240 3.84 -6.22 -19.80
C PRO A 240 4.99 -6.61 -20.73
N ARG A 241 5.99 -5.73 -20.83
CA ARG A 241 7.25 -6.05 -21.52
C ARG A 241 8.39 -5.98 -20.52
N ALA A 242 9.23 -7.00 -20.48
CA ALA A 242 10.36 -7.00 -19.57
C ALA A 242 11.34 -5.86 -19.89
N ALA A 243 11.45 -4.90 -18.97
CA ALA A 243 12.46 -3.85 -18.92
C ALA A 243 13.48 -4.07 -17.80
N ALA A 244 13.19 -4.96 -16.85
CA ALA A 244 14.09 -5.38 -15.78
C ALA A 244 14.42 -6.88 -15.85
N ALA A 245 15.52 -7.26 -15.20
CA ALA A 245 15.84 -8.65 -14.89
C ALA A 245 14.77 -9.27 -13.96
N GLU A 246 14.79 -10.58 -13.75
CA GLU A 246 13.80 -11.28 -12.91
C GLU A 246 13.77 -10.81 -11.45
N GLY A 247 14.83 -10.17 -10.98
CA GLY A 247 15.00 -9.78 -9.58
C GLY A 247 15.23 -10.99 -8.67
N GLY A 248 15.63 -10.71 -7.43
CA GLY A 248 15.82 -11.74 -6.41
C GLY A 248 14.54 -12.04 -5.63
N ARG A 249 14.54 -13.13 -4.87
CA ARG A 249 13.58 -13.34 -3.77
C ARG A 249 14.27 -13.03 -2.46
N ALA A 250 13.63 -12.24 -1.61
CA ALA A 250 14.09 -11.93 -0.28
C ALA A 250 13.09 -12.43 0.78
N ALA A 251 13.54 -12.63 2.01
CA ALA A 251 12.65 -12.94 3.13
C ALA A 251 13.17 -12.35 4.44
N TRP A 252 12.24 -11.93 5.30
CA TRP A 252 12.54 -11.50 6.67
C TRP A 252 12.74 -12.69 7.59
N VAL A 253 13.69 -12.53 8.52
CA VAL A 253 13.99 -13.48 9.60
C VAL A 253 14.17 -12.68 10.89
N TRP A 254 13.04 -12.35 11.53
CA TRP A 254 13.02 -11.60 12.78
C TRP A 254 13.50 -12.41 14.00
N GLN A 255 13.30 -13.73 13.96
CA GLN A 255 13.70 -14.64 15.05
C GLN A 255 15.20 -14.97 14.98
N ARG A 256 16.02 -14.27 15.79
CA ARG A 256 17.49 -14.46 15.86
C ARG A 256 17.94 -15.91 16.02
N SER A 257 17.21 -16.69 16.83
CA SER A 257 17.50 -18.10 17.07
C SER A 257 17.50 -18.97 15.81
N ARG A 258 16.97 -18.48 14.68
CA ARG A 258 16.96 -19.19 13.39
C ARG A 258 18.33 -19.23 12.70
N TRP A 259 19.27 -18.38 13.11
CA TRP A 259 20.61 -18.33 12.52
C TRP A 259 21.74 -18.48 13.56
N GLU A 260 21.47 -18.25 14.85
CA GLU A 260 22.46 -18.34 15.93
C GLU A 260 23.13 -19.72 16.08
N ASP A 261 22.47 -20.80 15.67
CA ASP A 261 22.99 -22.18 15.66
C ASP A 261 23.70 -22.56 14.34
N GLY A 262 24.04 -21.57 13.53
CA GLY A 262 24.59 -21.75 12.18
C GLY A 262 23.53 -21.84 11.08
N GLY A 263 22.24 -21.81 11.43
CA GLY A 263 21.14 -21.56 10.50
C GLY A 263 20.92 -22.63 9.44
N ARG A 264 21.28 -23.89 9.72
CA ARG A 264 21.21 -24.98 8.73
C ARG A 264 19.81 -25.14 8.14
N ASP A 265 18.81 -25.19 9.00
CA ASP A 265 17.40 -25.35 8.60
C ASP A 265 16.88 -24.10 7.86
N LEU A 266 17.26 -22.91 8.33
CA LEU A 266 16.91 -21.65 7.68
C LEU A 266 17.47 -21.58 6.24
N LEU A 267 18.74 -21.95 6.04
CA LEU A 267 19.36 -21.96 4.73
C LEU A 267 18.76 -23.03 3.82
N ALA A 268 18.40 -24.21 4.35
CA ALA A 268 17.70 -25.24 3.59
C ALA A 268 16.32 -24.75 3.10
N ASP A 269 15.54 -24.09 3.97
CA ASP A 269 14.25 -23.48 3.60
C ASP A 269 14.45 -22.37 2.56
N ALA A 270 15.45 -21.50 2.74
CA ALA A 270 15.76 -20.44 1.79
C ALA A 270 16.11 -20.99 0.39
N VAL A 271 16.95 -22.03 0.31
CA VAL A 271 17.26 -22.72 -0.96
C VAL A 271 16.00 -23.34 -1.57
N ARG A 272 15.18 -24.03 -0.77
CA ARG A 272 13.92 -24.64 -1.23
C ARG A 272 12.99 -23.60 -1.87
N TYR A 273 12.87 -22.42 -1.27
CA TYR A 273 12.00 -21.35 -1.76
C TYR A 273 12.69 -20.40 -2.76
N LYS A 274 13.94 -20.69 -3.15
CA LYS A 274 14.78 -19.89 -4.04
C LYS A 274 14.98 -18.45 -3.53
N VAL A 275 15.05 -18.28 -2.22
CA VAL A 275 15.38 -17.01 -1.57
C VAL A 275 16.88 -16.76 -1.72
N SER A 276 17.23 -15.65 -2.35
CA SER A 276 18.62 -15.22 -2.60
C SER A 276 19.08 -14.10 -1.67
N ARG A 277 18.19 -13.59 -0.81
CA ARG A 277 18.51 -12.58 0.20
C ARG A 277 17.73 -12.82 1.50
N LEU A 278 18.41 -12.76 2.64
CA LEU A 278 17.79 -12.80 3.96
C LEU A 278 18.00 -11.47 4.69
N TYR A 279 16.91 -10.93 5.23
CA TYR A 279 16.92 -9.79 6.14
C TYR A 279 16.87 -10.32 7.58
N VAL A 280 17.99 -10.33 8.29
CA VAL A 280 18.13 -10.97 9.61
C VAL A 280 18.25 -9.93 10.72
N ALA A 281 17.46 -10.09 11.79
CA ALA A 281 17.60 -9.24 12.96
C ALA A 281 18.90 -9.58 13.71
N LEU A 282 19.61 -8.56 14.20
CA LEU A 282 20.88 -8.74 14.89
C LEU A 282 20.76 -8.44 16.40
N PRO A 283 21.36 -9.27 17.26
CA PRO A 283 21.50 -8.94 18.67
C PRO A 283 22.57 -7.84 18.82
N ILE A 284 22.20 -6.67 19.35
CA ILE A 284 23.13 -5.56 19.58
C ILE A 284 22.99 -5.11 21.02
N ALA A 285 24.12 -5.09 21.74
CA ALA A 285 24.24 -4.59 23.11
C ALA A 285 25.58 -3.86 23.25
N ASP A 286 25.62 -2.85 24.12
CA ASP A 286 26.84 -2.08 24.42
C ASP A 286 27.60 -1.58 23.18
N GLY A 287 26.84 -1.19 22.14
CA GLY A 287 27.39 -0.68 20.88
C GLY A 287 28.09 -1.71 20.00
N GLN A 288 27.85 -3.02 20.22
CA GLN A 288 28.43 -4.12 19.46
C GLN A 288 27.36 -5.14 19.04
N VAL A 289 27.60 -5.80 17.90
CA VAL A 289 26.84 -7.00 17.53
C VAL A 289 27.31 -8.15 18.44
N THR A 290 26.41 -8.65 19.30
CA THR A 290 26.74 -9.78 20.16
C THR A 290 26.69 -11.08 19.35
N GLY A 291 27.51 -12.08 19.70
CA GLY A 291 27.58 -13.32 18.90
C GLY A 291 28.17 -13.13 17.49
N ALA A 292 29.09 -12.18 17.30
CA ALA A 292 29.68 -11.87 16.00
C ALA A 292 30.31 -13.09 15.28
N ASP A 293 30.87 -14.06 16.02
CA ASP A 293 31.43 -15.28 15.42
C ASP A 293 30.34 -16.19 14.82
N ALA A 294 29.23 -16.39 15.54
CA ALA A 294 28.09 -17.13 15.02
C ALA A 294 27.49 -16.44 13.78
N LEU A 295 27.44 -15.11 13.78
CA LEU A 295 27.00 -14.34 12.62
C LEU A 295 27.96 -14.51 11.44
N ARG A 296 29.28 -14.45 11.67
CA ARG A 296 30.29 -14.67 10.61
C ARG A 296 30.14 -16.04 9.97
N ASP A 297 29.99 -17.08 10.79
CA ASP A 297 29.81 -18.46 10.33
C ASP A 297 28.51 -18.62 9.53
N PHE A 298 27.40 -18.03 10.00
CA PHE A 298 26.13 -18.03 9.28
C PHE A 298 26.24 -17.31 7.93
N VAL A 299 26.82 -16.10 7.90
CA VAL A 299 26.98 -15.31 6.66
C VAL A 299 27.86 -16.05 5.65
N ALA A 300 28.97 -16.66 6.08
CA ALA A 300 29.82 -17.46 5.19
C ALA A 300 29.06 -18.64 4.57
N ARG A 301 28.25 -19.36 5.37
CA ARG A 301 27.43 -20.48 4.88
C ARG A 301 26.33 -20.00 3.91
N ALA A 302 25.68 -18.89 4.22
CA ALA A 302 24.67 -18.28 3.36
C ALA A 302 25.27 -17.88 2.00
N HIS A 303 26.42 -17.20 2.01
CA HIS A 303 27.13 -16.84 0.78
C HIS A 303 27.57 -18.06 -0.03
N GLY A 304 28.04 -19.13 0.63
CA GLY A 304 28.35 -20.40 -0.02
C GLY A 304 27.14 -21.06 -0.72
N ALA A 305 25.92 -20.73 -0.28
CA ALA A 305 24.66 -21.16 -0.91
C ALA A 305 24.09 -20.13 -1.92
N GLY A 306 24.81 -19.04 -2.21
CA GLY A 306 24.34 -17.97 -3.10
C GLY A 306 23.30 -17.03 -2.47
N ILE A 307 23.23 -16.98 -1.13
CA ILE A 307 22.24 -16.20 -0.38
C ILE A 307 22.94 -15.01 0.29
N GLN A 308 22.58 -13.79 -0.09
CA GLN A 308 23.07 -12.58 0.58
C GLN A 308 22.41 -12.39 1.95
N VAL A 309 23.18 -11.95 2.95
CA VAL A 309 22.66 -11.63 4.28
C VAL A 309 22.71 -10.13 4.51
N TRP A 310 21.57 -9.56 4.87
CA TRP A 310 21.39 -8.15 5.22
C TRP A 310 20.90 -8.08 6.66
N ALA A 311 21.36 -7.09 7.43
CA ALA A 311 20.76 -6.81 8.73
C ALA A 311 19.37 -6.16 8.51
N VAL A 312 18.43 -6.40 9.43
CA VAL A 312 17.18 -5.64 9.49
C VAL A 312 16.95 -5.07 10.88
N GLU A 313 16.48 -3.82 10.90
CA GLU A 313 16.12 -3.05 12.08
C GLU A 313 14.74 -2.41 11.83
N GLY A 314 13.92 -2.31 12.86
CA GLY A 314 12.59 -1.74 12.73
C GLY A 314 11.91 -1.58 14.09
N ASP A 315 11.52 -0.35 14.40
CA ASP A 315 10.70 -0.01 15.58
C ASP A 315 10.03 1.35 15.31
N PRO A 316 8.70 1.50 15.51
CA PRO A 316 8.01 2.78 15.34
C PRO A 316 8.67 3.93 16.13
N ASP A 317 9.19 3.67 17.33
CA ASP A 317 9.80 4.69 18.19
C ASP A 317 11.12 5.24 17.63
N MET A 318 11.71 4.60 16.61
CA MET A 318 12.94 5.11 15.95
C MET A 318 12.78 6.51 15.38
N VAL A 319 11.54 6.98 15.13
CA VAL A 319 11.33 8.35 14.63
C VAL A 319 11.36 9.40 15.73
N THR A 320 11.22 9.01 16.99
CA THR A 320 11.42 9.90 18.14
C THR A 320 12.88 10.33 18.24
N GLU A 321 13.17 11.42 18.95
CA GLU A 321 14.55 11.89 19.12
C GLU A 321 15.45 10.80 19.75
N LYS A 322 15.05 10.25 20.89
CA LYS A 322 15.78 9.18 21.57
C LYS A 322 15.86 7.90 20.73
N GLY A 323 14.77 7.50 20.10
CA GLY A 323 14.76 6.31 19.25
C GLY A 323 15.68 6.46 18.03
N ARG A 324 15.76 7.65 17.45
CA ARG A 324 16.67 7.96 16.33
C ARG A 324 18.13 7.87 16.76
N GLU A 325 18.48 8.44 17.91
CA GLU A 325 19.84 8.31 18.47
C GLU A 325 20.21 6.85 18.68
N GLN A 326 19.29 6.05 19.21
CA GLN A 326 19.48 4.61 19.40
C GLN A 326 19.62 3.86 18.06
N ALA A 327 18.78 4.17 17.07
CA ALA A 327 18.86 3.56 15.74
C ALA A 327 20.21 3.86 15.06
N VAL A 328 20.70 5.09 15.16
CA VAL A 328 22.03 5.49 14.67
C VAL A 328 23.15 4.78 15.44
N ALA A 329 23.04 4.65 16.76
CA ALA A 329 24.03 3.92 17.56
C ALA A 329 24.09 2.43 17.17
N ARG A 330 22.93 1.80 16.95
CA ARG A 330 22.83 0.42 16.45
C ARG A 330 23.43 0.28 15.04
N LEU A 331 23.14 1.21 14.13
CA LEU A 331 23.76 1.23 12.79
C LEU A 331 25.28 1.29 12.86
N ARG A 332 25.83 2.11 13.76
CA ARG A 332 27.28 2.21 13.99
C ARG A 332 27.87 0.90 14.52
N ALA A 333 27.16 0.15 15.35
CA ALA A 333 27.57 -1.19 15.80
C ALA A 333 27.65 -2.18 14.64
N ILE A 334 26.65 -2.17 13.75
CA ILE A 334 26.66 -2.98 12.51
C ILE A 334 27.83 -2.56 11.61
N GLY A 335 28.08 -1.25 11.49
CA GLY A 335 29.24 -0.73 10.76
C GLY A 335 30.59 -1.17 11.34
N GLN A 336 30.68 -1.35 12.66
CA GLN A 336 31.87 -1.91 13.31
C GLN A 336 32.07 -3.38 12.97
N TYR A 337 31.01 -4.20 13.05
CA TYR A 337 31.02 -5.58 12.58
C TYR A 337 31.50 -5.67 11.11
N GLN A 338 30.98 -4.80 10.25
CA GLN A 338 31.32 -4.79 8.84
C GLN A 338 32.80 -4.47 8.59
N ARG A 339 33.39 -3.52 9.34
CA ARG A 339 34.82 -3.19 9.23
C ARG A 339 35.72 -4.29 9.77
N ALA A 340 35.27 -5.03 10.77
CA ALA A 340 36.01 -6.15 11.35
C ALA A 340 35.86 -7.47 10.56
N SER A 341 34.98 -7.51 9.57
CA SER A 341 34.68 -8.71 8.77
C SER A 341 35.42 -8.69 7.43
N THR A 342 35.84 -9.87 6.98
CA THR A 342 36.44 -10.09 5.65
C THR A 342 35.53 -10.97 4.81
N GLU A 343 35.71 -11.01 3.49
CA GLU A 343 34.94 -11.96 2.67
C GLU A 343 35.25 -13.40 3.09
N PRO A 344 34.26 -14.31 3.17
CA PRO A 344 32.87 -14.15 2.76
C PRO A 344 31.91 -13.81 3.92
N THR A 345 32.35 -13.17 5.01
CA THR A 345 31.54 -12.96 6.23
C THR A 345 30.89 -11.57 6.33
N ARG A 346 30.99 -10.75 5.28
CA ARG A 346 30.47 -9.38 5.26
C ARG A 346 28.96 -9.35 4.99
N LEU A 347 28.25 -8.40 5.59
CA LEU A 347 26.84 -8.17 5.28
C LEU A 347 26.71 -7.42 3.94
N GLY A 348 25.62 -7.67 3.23
CA GLY A 348 25.28 -6.98 1.99
C GLY A 348 24.71 -5.57 2.20
N GLY A 349 24.12 -5.30 3.36
CA GLY A 349 23.52 -4.01 3.70
C GLY A 349 22.69 -4.05 4.98
N VAL A 350 21.95 -2.98 5.23
CA VAL A 350 21.00 -2.85 6.35
C VAL A 350 19.65 -2.38 5.81
N GLN A 351 18.58 -3.05 6.20
CA GLN A 351 17.22 -2.63 5.89
C GLN A 351 16.56 -2.02 7.13
N TYR A 352 15.84 -0.92 6.93
CA TYR A 352 15.03 -0.25 7.94
C TYR A 352 13.54 -0.39 7.65
N ASP A 353 12.86 -1.16 8.49
CA ASP A 353 11.41 -1.37 8.48
C ASP A 353 10.76 -0.56 9.63
N ILE A 354 10.74 0.78 9.44
CA ILE A 354 10.23 1.70 10.44
C ILE A 354 8.77 2.02 10.09
N GLU A 355 7.86 1.64 10.98
CA GLU A 355 6.40 1.83 10.80
C GLU A 355 5.84 2.88 11.77
N PRO A 356 6.16 4.18 11.60
CA PRO A 356 5.86 5.20 12.60
C PRO A 356 4.36 5.53 12.69
N TYR A 357 3.57 5.08 11.72
CA TYR A 357 2.11 5.19 11.75
C TYR A 357 1.46 4.30 12.81
N GLN A 358 2.22 3.38 13.42
CA GLN A 358 1.79 2.65 14.61
C GLN A 358 1.88 3.50 15.89
N LEU A 359 2.57 4.64 15.87
CA LEU A 359 2.68 5.53 17.02
C LEU A 359 1.33 6.20 17.32
N PRO A 360 0.93 6.31 18.61
CA PRO A 360 -0.24 7.09 18.99
C PRO A 360 -0.23 8.53 18.45
N ALA A 361 0.96 9.14 18.40
CA ALA A 361 1.16 10.50 17.88
C ALA A 361 0.74 10.66 16.41
N TYR A 362 0.79 9.60 15.59
CA TYR A 362 0.38 9.66 14.18
C TYR A 362 -1.11 10.00 14.04
N ARG A 363 -1.95 9.59 15.01
CA ARG A 363 -3.39 9.89 15.00
C ARG A 363 -3.69 11.36 15.22
N THR A 364 -2.84 12.06 15.97
CA THR A 364 -3.02 13.47 16.31
C THR A 364 -2.25 14.40 15.37
N GLU A 365 -1.06 13.99 14.96
CA GLU A 365 -0.06 14.83 14.29
C GLU A 365 0.65 14.07 13.13
N PRO A 366 -0.11 13.54 12.15
CA PRO A 366 0.45 12.64 11.13
C PRO A 366 1.58 13.28 10.31
N GLN A 367 1.46 14.57 9.96
CA GLN A 367 2.51 15.29 9.24
C GLN A 367 3.79 15.43 10.05
N ALA A 368 3.70 15.70 11.36
CA ALA A 368 4.86 15.84 12.23
C ALA A 368 5.59 14.49 12.37
N VAL A 369 4.84 13.39 12.50
CA VAL A 369 5.41 12.04 12.53
C VAL A 369 6.09 11.69 11.20
N MET A 370 5.48 12.02 10.05
CA MET A 370 6.08 11.80 8.74
C MET A 370 7.37 12.63 8.55
N HIS A 371 7.38 13.89 9.00
CA HIS A 371 8.59 14.72 9.01
C HIS A 371 9.71 14.12 9.89
N ALA A 372 9.35 13.61 11.07
CA ALA A 372 10.28 12.95 11.98
C ALA A 372 10.85 11.65 11.39
N TRP A 373 10.01 10.89 10.66
CA TRP A 373 10.46 9.71 9.93
C TRP A 373 11.47 10.06 8.85
N GLY A 374 11.16 11.05 8.03
CA GLY A 374 12.11 11.55 7.04
C GLY A 374 13.44 12.00 7.66
N THR A 375 13.39 12.73 8.77
CA THR A 375 14.59 13.17 9.51
C THR A 375 15.41 11.99 10.04
N THR A 376 14.74 10.93 10.47
CA THR A 376 15.38 9.68 10.92
C THR A 376 16.09 8.99 9.77
N VAL A 377 15.44 8.86 8.61
CA VAL A 377 16.05 8.29 7.40
C VAL A 377 17.30 9.06 6.98
N ALA A 378 17.26 10.40 7.02
CA ALA A 378 18.43 11.23 6.72
C ALA A 378 19.59 10.96 7.69
N ALA A 379 19.32 10.93 9.00
CA ALA A 379 20.33 10.65 10.01
C ALA A 379 20.95 9.24 9.88
N LEU A 380 20.15 8.25 9.47
CA LEU A 380 20.63 6.91 9.16
C LEU A 380 21.54 6.92 7.93
N GLY A 381 21.15 7.61 6.86
CA GLY A 381 21.96 7.80 5.67
C GLY A 381 23.33 8.41 5.97
N ASP A 382 23.36 9.48 6.77
CA ASP A 382 24.60 10.15 7.17
C ASP A 382 25.54 9.24 8.00
N ALA A 383 24.97 8.29 8.76
CA ALA A 383 25.72 7.38 9.62
C ALA A 383 26.09 6.04 8.95
N ALA A 384 25.54 5.74 7.78
CA ALA A 384 25.65 4.44 7.15
C ALA A 384 27.06 4.15 6.63
N ALA A 385 27.57 2.96 6.94
CA ALA A 385 28.80 2.41 6.37
C ALA A 385 28.54 1.27 5.36
N LEU A 386 27.26 1.07 5.03
CA LEU A 386 26.70 -0.04 4.27
C LEU A 386 25.51 0.49 3.43
N PRO A 387 25.16 -0.16 2.31
CA PRO A 387 23.94 0.16 1.61
C PRO A 387 22.70 0.05 2.51
N LEU A 388 21.80 1.02 2.39
CA LEU A 388 20.52 1.08 3.09
C LEU A 388 19.37 0.71 2.15
N ASP A 389 18.46 -0.12 2.64
CA ASP A 389 17.12 -0.34 2.10
C ASP A 389 16.07 0.17 3.09
N THR A 390 14.95 0.71 2.62
CA THR A 390 13.83 1.11 3.47
C THR A 390 12.54 0.39 3.09
N VAL A 391 11.75 0.00 4.08
CA VAL A 391 10.44 -0.63 3.86
C VAL A 391 9.34 0.41 4.01
N LEU A 392 8.42 0.48 3.05
CA LEU A 392 7.39 1.53 2.97
C LEU A 392 6.00 0.95 2.77
N PRO A 393 4.97 1.51 3.42
CA PRO A 393 3.59 1.14 3.12
C PRO A 393 3.21 1.63 1.72
N PHE A 394 2.42 0.83 0.99
CA PHE A 394 1.97 1.18 -0.35
C PHE A 394 1.20 2.52 -0.42
N TRP A 395 0.52 2.90 0.66
CA TRP A 395 -0.30 4.11 0.77
C TRP A 395 0.50 5.37 1.13
N LEU A 396 1.83 5.28 1.28
CA LEU A 396 2.68 6.40 1.71
C LEU A 396 2.42 7.69 0.91
N LEU A 397 2.31 7.59 -0.42
CA LEU A 397 2.09 8.72 -1.32
C LEU A 397 0.75 9.44 -1.13
N ASP A 398 -0.23 8.76 -0.52
CA ASP A 398 -1.54 9.33 -0.20
C ASP A 398 -1.56 9.97 1.20
N ALA A 399 -0.57 9.67 2.05
CA ALA A 399 -0.50 10.21 3.39
C ALA A 399 0.05 11.66 3.41
N PRO A 400 -0.45 12.53 4.30
CA PRO A 400 0.13 13.84 4.53
C PRO A 400 1.62 13.75 4.91
N GLY A 401 2.51 14.37 4.13
CA GLY A 401 3.95 14.32 4.34
C GLY A 401 4.67 13.12 3.69
N GLY A 402 3.95 12.21 3.03
CA GLY A 402 4.54 11.03 2.40
C GLY A 402 5.56 11.34 1.30
N ASN A 403 5.31 12.38 0.49
CA ASN A 403 6.28 12.83 -0.52
C ASN A 403 7.59 13.32 0.11
N GLU A 404 7.52 13.98 1.27
CA GLU A 404 8.74 14.43 1.98
C GLU A 404 9.59 13.23 2.44
N VAL A 405 8.93 12.19 2.96
CA VAL A 405 9.60 10.94 3.35
C VAL A 405 10.31 10.32 2.15
N LEU A 406 9.62 10.18 1.02
CA LEU A 406 10.21 9.62 -0.21
C LEU A 406 11.38 10.45 -0.73
N ASP A 407 11.29 11.77 -0.72
CA ASP A 407 12.38 12.63 -1.16
C ASP A 407 13.63 12.46 -0.29
N ARG A 408 13.46 12.25 1.02
CA ARG A 408 14.57 11.98 1.93
C ARG A 408 15.14 10.57 1.74
N ILE A 409 14.30 9.56 1.52
CA ILE A 409 14.73 8.20 1.16
C ILE A 409 15.56 8.21 -0.11
N GLY A 410 15.10 8.90 -1.16
CA GLY A 410 15.82 8.97 -2.44
C GLY A 410 17.21 9.62 -2.36
N ARG A 411 17.53 10.32 -1.26
CA ARG A 411 18.86 10.89 -0.98
C ARG A 411 19.71 10.02 -0.05
N ALA A 412 19.09 9.29 0.87
CA ALA A 412 19.78 8.61 1.96
C ALA A 412 19.97 7.09 1.73
N ALA A 413 19.06 6.45 0.99
CA ALA A 413 19.05 5.01 0.77
C ALA A 413 19.44 4.64 -0.67
N GLN A 414 19.68 3.35 -0.91
CA GLN A 414 20.04 2.82 -2.23
C GLN A 414 18.93 1.97 -2.86
N SER A 415 17.99 1.49 -2.05
CA SER A 415 16.81 0.78 -2.53
C SER A 415 15.67 0.94 -1.54
N LEU A 416 14.47 0.55 -1.97
CA LEU A 416 13.31 0.43 -1.09
C LEU A 416 12.52 -0.83 -1.38
N THR A 417 11.70 -1.21 -0.41
CA THR A 417 10.77 -2.34 -0.47
C THR A 417 9.36 -1.84 -0.15
N VAL A 418 8.40 -2.00 -1.07
CA VAL A 418 7.00 -1.64 -0.83
C VAL A 418 6.24 -2.80 -0.20
N MET A 419 5.58 -2.57 0.94
CA MET A 419 4.63 -3.50 1.56
C MET A 419 3.32 -3.52 0.75
N ALA A 420 3.26 -4.40 -0.26
CA ALA A 420 2.10 -4.57 -1.12
C ALA A 420 1.22 -5.72 -0.61
N TYR A 421 0.92 -5.72 0.70
CA TYR A 421 0.27 -6.82 1.42
C TYR A 421 -1.19 -7.02 0.96
N ARG A 422 -1.32 -7.75 -0.15
CA ARG A 422 -2.55 -8.22 -0.77
C ARG A 422 -2.30 -9.63 -1.29
N THR A 423 -3.34 -10.43 -1.36
CA THR A 423 -3.24 -11.82 -1.86
C THR A 423 -3.78 -12.02 -3.27
N ASP A 424 -4.59 -11.08 -3.76
CA ASP A 424 -5.03 -11.03 -5.15
C ASP A 424 -3.98 -10.32 -6.03
N ALA A 425 -3.57 -10.95 -7.14
CA ALA A 425 -2.51 -10.44 -8.00
C ALA A 425 -2.83 -9.06 -8.59
N ALA A 426 -4.07 -8.81 -8.99
CA ALA A 426 -4.46 -7.49 -9.48
C ALA A 426 -4.39 -6.45 -8.35
N HIS A 427 -4.78 -6.81 -7.12
CA HIS A 427 -4.67 -5.90 -5.99
C HIS A 427 -3.20 -5.57 -5.66
N VAL A 428 -2.31 -6.56 -5.67
CA VAL A 428 -0.86 -6.34 -5.46
C VAL A 428 -0.31 -5.41 -6.55
N GLN A 429 -0.62 -5.67 -7.83
CA GLN A 429 -0.13 -4.81 -8.91
C GLN A 429 -0.61 -3.36 -8.75
N ARG A 430 -1.87 -3.14 -8.35
CA ARG A 430 -2.40 -1.77 -8.14
C ARG A 430 -1.63 -1.02 -7.08
N VAL A 431 -1.41 -1.64 -5.92
CA VAL A 431 -0.80 -0.97 -4.78
C VAL A 431 0.71 -0.81 -4.92
N ALA A 432 1.40 -1.70 -5.65
CA ALA A 432 2.85 -1.60 -5.85
C ALA A 432 3.24 -0.57 -6.92
N ALA A 433 2.39 -0.34 -7.93
CA ALA A 433 2.71 0.45 -9.10
C ALA A 433 3.14 1.91 -8.82
N PRO A 434 2.55 2.66 -7.87
CA PRO A 434 2.96 4.04 -7.60
C PRO A 434 4.43 4.17 -7.18
N LEU A 435 4.90 3.29 -6.30
CA LEU A 435 6.30 3.30 -5.83
C LEU A 435 7.26 2.72 -6.87
N LEU A 436 6.84 1.73 -7.66
CA LEU A 436 7.60 1.26 -8.82
C LEU A 436 7.80 2.40 -9.84
N ALA A 437 6.74 3.13 -10.19
CA ALA A 437 6.80 4.28 -11.08
C ALA A 437 7.68 5.40 -10.51
N TRP A 438 7.54 5.72 -9.22
CA TRP A 438 8.42 6.67 -8.54
C TRP A 438 9.89 6.27 -8.67
N GLY A 439 10.23 5.01 -8.38
CA GLY A 439 11.60 4.53 -8.47
C GLY A 439 12.13 4.52 -9.91
N ALA A 440 11.29 4.19 -10.89
CA ALA A 440 11.67 4.21 -12.31
C ALA A 440 12.10 5.61 -12.77
N THR A 441 11.40 6.66 -12.34
CA THR A 441 11.77 8.06 -12.67
C THR A 441 13.12 8.50 -12.09
N ARG A 442 13.67 7.75 -11.13
CA ARG A 442 14.90 8.07 -10.39
C ARG A 442 15.99 7.01 -10.54
N ASN A 443 15.76 5.97 -11.35
CA ASN A 443 16.60 4.77 -11.40
C ASN A 443 16.88 4.18 -10.01
N PHE A 444 15.85 4.14 -9.17
CA PHE A 444 15.93 3.72 -7.77
C PHE A 444 15.33 2.31 -7.61
N PRO A 445 16.12 1.29 -7.23
CA PRO A 445 15.65 -0.09 -7.10
C PRO A 445 14.48 -0.25 -6.13
N VAL A 446 13.43 -0.96 -6.56
CA VAL A 446 12.21 -1.21 -5.77
C VAL A 446 11.90 -2.70 -5.73
N SER A 447 11.82 -3.27 -4.53
CA SER A 447 11.29 -4.62 -4.30
C SER A 447 9.82 -4.57 -3.85
N VAL A 448 9.05 -5.61 -4.14
CA VAL A 448 7.62 -5.70 -3.74
C VAL A 448 7.45 -6.77 -2.68
N ALA A 449 6.87 -6.44 -1.53
CA ALA A 449 6.71 -7.34 -0.41
C ALA A 449 5.29 -7.91 -0.31
N LEU A 450 5.21 -9.20 0.04
CA LEU A 450 3.99 -9.95 0.30
C LEU A 450 4.01 -10.51 1.73
N GLU A 451 2.82 -10.63 2.34
CA GLU A 451 2.64 -11.07 3.72
C GLU A 451 2.15 -12.53 3.78
N ASN A 452 2.82 -13.38 4.54
CA ASN A 452 2.44 -14.79 4.75
C ASN A 452 2.23 -15.14 6.22
N GLY A 453 2.53 -14.23 7.15
CA GLY A 453 2.40 -14.44 8.58
C GLY A 453 0.94 -14.55 9.04
N PRO A 454 0.72 -15.04 10.27
CA PRO A 454 -0.62 -15.11 10.84
C PRO A 454 -1.21 -13.71 11.00
N MET A 455 -2.49 -13.55 10.61
CA MET A 455 -3.21 -12.30 10.76
C MET A 455 -4.66 -12.58 11.15
N GLN A 456 -5.26 -11.66 11.90
CA GLN A 456 -6.67 -11.74 12.30
C GLN A 456 -7.54 -10.91 11.34
N ASP A 457 -8.83 -11.26 11.25
CA ASP A 457 -9.81 -10.44 10.56
C ASP A 457 -9.87 -9.05 11.19
N GLU A 458 -9.84 -8.02 10.36
CA GLU A 458 -10.05 -6.64 10.77
C GLU A 458 -11.51 -6.24 10.54
N TRP A 459 -12.00 -5.30 11.33
CA TRP A 459 -13.33 -4.74 11.22
C TRP A 459 -13.24 -3.24 11.06
N THR A 460 -13.98 -2.69 10.10
CA THR A 460 -14.17 -1.25 9.93
C THR A 460 -15.62 -0.90 10.25
N GLN A 461 -15.81 0.04 11.16
CA GLN A 461 -17.11 0.62 11.49
C GLN A 461 -17.15 2.05 10.94
N THR A 462 -18.16 2.37 10.14
CA THR A 462 -18.39 3.74 9.65
C THR A 462 -19.50 4.41 10.44
N TYR A 463 -19.30 5.66 10.76
CA TYR A 463 -20.17 6.47 11.59
C TYR A 463 -20.56 7.75 10.85
N ALA A 464 -21.82 8.16 10.95
CA ALA A 464 -22.31 9.42 10.41
C ALA A 464 -22.78 10.35 11.53
N PRO A 465 -22.64 11.67 11.35
CA PRO A 465 -23.02 12.63 12.37
C PRO A 465 -24.53 12.60 12.62
N VAL A 466 -24.92 12.84 13.87
CA VAL A 466 -26.33 13.02 14.25
C VAL A 466 -26.67 14.52 14.27
N PRO A 467 -27.94 14.91 14.01
CA PRO A 467 -28.36 16.30 14.16
C PRO A 467 -28.05 16.84 15.56
N ARG A 468 -27.82 18.15 15.67
CA ARG A 468 -27.51 18.81 16.94
C ARG A 468 -28.56 18.45 18.02
N GLY A 469 -28.11 17.96 19.17
CA GLY A 469 -28.97 17.48 20.26
C GLY A 469 -29.42 16.01 20.14
N GLY A 470 -29.10 15.35 19.03
CA GLY A 470 -29.36 13.92 18.82
C GLY A 470 -28.49 13.01 19.70
N ALA A 471 -28.98 11.79 19.93
CA ALA A 471 -28.25 10.77 20.66
C ALA A 471 -27.29 10.01 19.73
N GLY A 472 -26.02 9.90 20.13
CA GLY A 472 -24.97 9.20 19.39
C GLY A 472 -24.29 8.13 20.23
N THR A 473 -23.72 7.13 19.57
CA THR A 473 -22.96 6.04 20.20
C THR A 473 -21.45 6.30 20.19
N LEU A 474 -20.99 7.17 19.29
CA LEU A 474 -19.62 7.69 19.22
C LEU A 474 -19.69 9.22 19.31
N TRP A 475 -18.78 9.82 20.05
CA TRP A 475 -18.70 11.27 20.22
C TRP A 475 -17.30 11.76 19.93
N LEU A 476 -17.17 12.85 19.16
CA LEU A 476 -15.93 13.61 19.06
C LEU A 476 -16.03 14.86 19.93
N VAL A 477 -15.25 14.90 21.00
CA VAL A 477 -15.26 15.98 21.99
C VAL A 477 -14.01 16.85 21.80
N PRO A 478 -14.15 18.16 21.56
CA PRO A 478 -13.01 19.06 21.45
C PRO A 478 -12.36 19.26 22.82
N GLU A 479 -11.03 19.13 22.88
CA GLU A 479 -10.21 19.30 24.08
C GLU A 479 -8.82 19.81 23.69
N ASP A 480 -8.39 20.97 24.23
CA ASP A 480 -7.07 21.57 24.01
C ASP A 480 -6.58 21.61 22.54
N GLY A 481 -7.47 21.98 21.62
CA GLY A 481 -7.16 22.06 20.19
C GLY A 481 -7.01 20.69 19.49
N LYS A 482 -7.32 19.60 20.19
CA LYS A 482 -7.43 18.24 19.68
C LYS A 482 -8.87 17.74 19.80
N MET A 483 -9.11 16.52 19.31
CA MET A 483 -10.39 15.83 19.46
C MET A 483 -10.20 14.56 20.27
N VAL A 484 -11.16 14.26 21.14
CA VAL A 484 -11.26 12.99 21.85
C VAL A 484 -12.46 12.22 21.33
N ALA A 485 -12.21 11.08 20.70
CA ALA A 485 -13.24 10.12 20.38
C ALA A 485 -13.64 9.34 21.64
N VAL A 486 -14.94 9.23 21.87
CA VAL A 486 -15.55 8.56 23.03
C VAL A 486 -16.66 7.63 22.52
N ARG A 487 -16.46 6.32 22.67
CA ARG A 487 -17.47 5.31 22.33
C ARG A 487 -18.24 4.90 23.57
N LEU A 488 -19.55 5.01 23.52
CA LEU A 488 -20.47 4.66 24.61
C LEU A 488 -21.25 3.40 24.27
N ASP A 489 -21.53 2.54 25.24
CA ASP A 489 -22.28 1.27 25.03
C ASP A 489 -23.67 1.45 24.39
N ARG A 490 -24.27 2.63 24.51
CA ARG A 490 -25.58 2.97 23.96
C ARG A 490 -25.63 4.37 23.34
N ALA A 491 -26.69 4.65 22.59
CA ALA A 491 -26.93 5.98 22.05
C ALA A 491 -27.29 6.95 23.18
N THR A 492 -26.51 8.02 23.30
CA THR A 492 -26.59 8.98 24.40
C THR A 492 -26.38 10.39 23.86
N THR A 493 -27.11 11.36 24.41
CA THR A 493 -26.89 12.79 24.12
C THR A 493 -25.86 13.35 25.11
N LEU A 494 -24.78 13.96 24.61
CA LEU A 494 -23.81 14.69 25.43
C LEU A 494 -23.98 16.20 25.28
N ALA A 495 -23.58 16.95 26.31
CA ALA A 495 -23.67 18.41 26.35
C ALA A 495 -22.69 19.11 25.39
N ARG A 496 -21.57 18.45 25.06
CA ARG A 496 -20.53 18.97 24.16
C ARG A 496 -20.03 17.89 23.20
N GLY A 497 -19.52 18.34 22.06
CA GLY A 497 -19.00 17.48 21.00
C GLY A 497 -19.99 17.24 19.85
N ILE A 498 -19.54 16.47 18.88
CA ILE A 498 -20.35 16.03 17.73
C ILE A 498 -20.69 14.56 17.98
N GLY A 499 -21.99 14.24 17.98
CA GLY A 499 -22.48 12.88 18.14
C GLY A 499 -22.53 12.15 16.80
N TYR A 500 -22.31 10.85 16.85
CA TYR A 500 -22.29 9.98 15.68
C TYR A 500 -23.03 8.67 15.95
N VAL A 501 -23.65 8.11 14.91
CA VAL A 501 -24.27 6.79 14.93
C VAL A 501 -23.63 5.88 13.88
N GLU A 502 -23.45 4.60 14.22
CA GLU A 502 -22.93 3.59 13.30
C GLU A 502 -23.87 3.45 12.09
N LYS A 503 -23.28 3.40 10.89
CA LYS A 503 -23.99 3.26 9.62
C LYS A 503 -23.68 1.93 8.94
N SER A 504 -22.42 1.54 8.93
CA SER A 504 -22.01 0.23 8.45
C SER A 504 -20.93 -0.35 9.34
N ARG A 505 -20.84 -1.68 9.30
CA ARG A 505 -19.76 -2.44 9.88
C ARG A 505 -19.37 -3.52 8.88
N GLU A 506 -18.10 -3.50 8.49
CA GLU A 506 -17.57 -4.36 7.43
C GLU A 506 -16.41 -5.16 7.99
N ARG A 507 -16.33 -6.44 7.58
CA ARG A 507 -15.23 -7.32 7.92
C ARG A 507 -14.24 -7.37 6.76
N ILE A 508 -12.97 -7.15 7.07
CA ILE A 508 -11.84 -7.31 6.17
C ILE A 508 -11.18 -8.64 6.55
N ASP A 509 -11.43 -9.65 5.72
CA ASP A 509 -10.89 -10.99 5.92
C ASP A 509 -9.35 -10.96 5.87
N ALA A 510 -8.70 -11.64 6.82
CA ALA A 510 -7.25 -11.64 6.93
C ALA A 510 -6.55 -12.19 5.67
N ASP A 511 -7.22 -13.10 4.98
CA ASP A 511 -6.74 -13.77 3.76
C ASP A 511 -6.69 -12.84 2.53
N LYS A 512 -7.20 -11.61 2.63
CA LYS A 512 -7.06 -10.55 1.61
C LYS A 512 -5.74 -9.80 1.72
N VAL A 513 -5.08 -9.89 2.86
CA VAL A 513 -3.83 -9.16 3.18
C VAL A 513 -2.66 -10.13 3.33
N SER A 514 -2.88 -11.26 4.00
CA SER A 514 -1.88 -12.30 4.24
C SER A 514 -2.25 -13.63 3.61
N PHE A 515 -1.26 -14.41 3.19
CA PHE A 515 -1.42 -15.81 2.77
C PHE A 515 -1.57 -16.80 3.96
N LEU A 516 -1.53 -16.30 5.21
CA LEU A 516 -1.87 -17.06 6.43
C LEU A 516 -1.12 -18.39 6.60
N GLY A 517 0.16 -18.41 6.23
CA GLY A 517 1.02 -19.58 6.35
C GLY A 517 0.92 -20.55 5.18
N ASP A 518 0.36 -20.13 4.04
CA ASP A 518 0.28 -20.91 2.80
C ASP A 518 1.39 -20.50 1.80
N PRO A 519 2.60 -21.11 1.90
CA PRO A 519 3.71 -20.77 1.01
C PRO A 519 3.44 -21.15 -0.45
N ASP A 520 2.62 -22.16 -0.72
CA ASP A 520 2.36 -22.60 -2.09
C ASP A 520 1.47 -21.58 -2.82
N ARG A 521 0.43 -21.08 -2.16
CA ARG A 521 -0.40 -19.99 -2.69
C ARG A 521 0.40 -18.70 -2.84
N LEU A 522 1.22 -18.34 -1.85
CA LEU A 522 2.12 -17.18 -1.90
C LEU A 522 3.05 -17.25 -3.12
N LEU A 523 3.73 -18.38 -3.32
CA LEU A 523 4.70 -18.55 -4.40
C LEU A 523 4.03 -18.59 -5.78
N THR A 524 2.81 -19.12 -5.86
CA THR A 524 2.00 -19.11 -7.09
C THR A 524 1.64 -17.68 -7.50
N VAL A 525 1.14 -16.86 -6.57
CA VAL A 525 0.83 -15.45 -6.82
C VAL A 525 2.09 -14.65 -7.11
N SER A 526 3.18 -14.88 -6.37
CA SER A 526 4.47 -14.25 -6.64
C SER A 526 4.97 -14.54 -8.06
N ALA A 527 4.87 -15.78 -8.52
CA ALA A 527 5.30 -16.19 -9.86
C ALA A 527 4.49 -15.51 -10.98
N SER A 528 3.18 -15.28 -10.78
CA SER A 528 2.35 -14.58 -11.78
C SER A 528 2.63 -13.07 -11.82
N LEU A 529 3.09 -12.48 -10.71
CA LEU A 529 3.40 -11.06 -10.60
C LEU A 529 4.77 -10.66 -11.16
N GLN A 530 5.77 -11.54 -11.10
CA GLN A 530 7.13 -11.22 -11.55
C GLN A 530 7.19 -10.69 -13.00
N PRO A 531 6.57 -11.33 -14.01
CA PRO A 531 6.56 -10.81 -15.38
C PRO A 531 5.92 -9.42 -15.50
N VAL A 532 4.92 -9.14 -14.65
CA VAL A 532 4.21 -7.85 -14.61
C VAL A 532 5.12 -6.76 -14.03
N PHE A 533 5.76 -6.99 -12.89
CA PHE A 533 6.61 -5.98 -12.25
C PHE A 533 7.88 -5.67 -13.04
N ARG A 534 8.36 -6.62 -13.84
CA ARG A 534 9.47 -6.39 -14.78
C ARG A 534 9.17 -5.36 -15.86
N ALA A 535 7.92 -4.92 -16.00
CA ALA A 535 7.57 -3.77 -16.82
C ALA A 535 8.24 -2.48 -16.33
N TRP A 536 8.54 -2.36 -15.03
CA TRP A 536 9.29 -1.22 -14.50
C TRP A 536 10.79 -1.51 -14.49
N PRO A 537 11.63 -0.64 -15.10
CA PRO A 537 13.06 -0.91 -15.27
C PRO A 537 13.85 -0.98 -13.96
N ASN A 538 13.32 -0.40 -12.89
CA ASN A 538 13.92 -0.39 -11.55
C ASN A 538 13.43 -1.53 -10.63
N TYR A 539 12.62 -2.46 -11.15
CA TYR A 539 12.16 -3.60 -10.36
C TYR A 539 13.34 -4.47 -9.88
N ALA A 540 13.41 -4.71 -8.57
CA ALA A 540 14.54 -5.37 -7.91
C ALA A 540 14.24 -6.79 -7.41
N GLY A 541 12.96 -7.17 -7.28
CA GLY A 541 12.57 -8.49 -6.80
C GLY A 541 11.31 -8.49 -5.92
N ILE A 542 11.05 -9.63 -5.29
CA ILE A 542 9.96 -9.80 -4.31
C ILE A 542 10.54 -10.15 -2.94
N ALA A 543 9.96 -9.58 -1.89
CA ALA A 543 10.28 -9.91 -0.51
C ALA A 543 9.09 -10.62 0.17
N PHE A 544 9.37 -11.56 1.06
CA PHE A 544 8.33 -12.33 1.75
C PHE A 544 8.42 -12.16 3.26
N HIS A 545 7.37 -11.59 3.84
CA HIS A 545 7.18 -11.56 5.29
C HIS A 545 6.50 -12.85 5.74
N GLY A 546 6.96 -13.46 6.83
CA GLY A 546 6.37 -14.69 7.40
C GLY A 546 6.57 -15.98 6.59
N LEU A 547 7.28 -15.99 5.46
CA LEU A 547 7.54 -17.22 4.67
C LEU A 547 8.43 -18.21 5.42
N LEU A 548 9.40 -17.70 6.18
CA LEU A 548 10.38 -18.52 6.88
C LEU A 548 10.06 -18.67 8.37
N ASP A 549 8.92 -18.17 8.85
CA ASP A 549 8.51 -18.32 10.24
C ASP A 549 8.15 -19.78 10.55
N ARG A 550 8.46 -20.23 11.76
CA ARG A 550 8.10 -21.55 12.30
C ARG A 550 7.49 -21.40 13.69
#